data_AF-A0A6L7A925-F1
#
_entry.id   AF-A0A6L7A925-F1
#
_cell.length_a   1.000
_cell.length_b   1.000
_cell.length_c   1.000
_cell.angle_alpha   90.00
_cell.angle_beta   90.00
_cell.angle_gamma   90.00
#
_symmetry.space_group_name_H-M   'P 1'
#
loop_
_entity.id
_entity.type
_entity.pdbx_description
1 polymer ?
#
loop_
_entity_poly.entity_id
_entity_poly.type
_entity_poly.pdbx_seq_one_letter_code
_entity_poly.pdbx_strand_id
1 'polypeptide(L)'
;QGEKELAQLRAFAKAEFGVDELQPWDIAYYSEKQKQHLYSISDEQLRPYFPENKAVNGLFEVVKRIYGITAKERKDVDVWHPDVRFFELYDENNELRGSFYLDLYARENKRGGAWMDDCVGQMRKADGSLQKPVAYLTCNFNRPVNGKPALFTHDEVITLFHEFGHGLHHMLTRIETAGVSGISGVPWDAVELPSQFMENWCWEPEALAFISGHYETGEPLPKELLDKMLAAKNYQAALFILRQLEFGLFDFRL
;
A
#
# COMPACT_ATOMS: atom_id res chain seq x y z
N GLN A 1 7.66 17.81 -19.39
CA GLN A 1 7.95 17.83 -17.93
C GLN A 1 9.01 16.79 -17.58
N GLY A 2 8.81 15.50 -17.89
CA GLY A 2 9.82 14.47 -17.58
C GLY A 2 11.21 14.70 -18.17
N GLU A 3 11.34 15.26 -19.38
CA GLU A 3 12.64 15.68 -19.93
C GLU A 3 13.36 16.71 -19.03
N LYS A 4 12.60 17.62 -18.40
CA LYS A 4 13.16 18.62 -17.48
C LYS A 4 13.64 17.95 -16.20
N GLU A 5 12.87 17.01 -15.65
CA GLU A 5 13.23 16.25 -14.45
C GLU A 5 14.47 15.39 -14.68
N LEU A 6 14.59 14.73 -15.84
CA LEU A 6 15.79 13.99 -16.20
C LEU A 6 17.00 14.91 -16.39
N ALA A 7 16.82 16.08 -17.01
CA ALA A 7 17.88 17.07 -17.16
C ALA A 7 18.35 17.61 -15.80
N GLN A 8 17.43 17.87 -14.87
CA GLN A 8 17.74 18.26 -13.50
C GLN A 8 18.53 17.17 -12.78
N LEU A 9 18.15 15.90 -12.95
CA LEU A 9 18.87 14.77 -12.36
C LEU A 9 20.29 14.65 -12.92
N ARG A 10 20.47 14.75 -14.24
CA ARG A 10 21.79 14.74 -14.90
C ARG A 10 22.67 15.89 -14.43
N ALA A 11 22.11 17.11 -14.35
CA ALA A 11 22.84 18.28 -13.87
C ALA A 11 23.30 18.11 -12.42
N PHE A 12 22.44 17.57 -11.55
CA PHE A 12 22.77 17.26 -10.16
C PHE A 12 23.87 16.19 -10.06
N ALA A 13 23.74 15.08 -10.78
CA ALA A 13 24.73 14.00 -10.77
C ALA A 13 26.12 14.49 -11.25
N LYS A 14 26.14 15.36 -12.27
CA LYS A 14 27.37 15.98 -12.75
C LYS A 14 27.98 16.94 -11.73
N ALA A 15 27.18 17.83 -11.15
CA ALA A 15 27.66 18.86 -10.23
C ALA A 15 28.18 18.27 -8.91
N GLU A 16 27.46 17.31 -8.33
CA GLU A 16 27.76 16.79 -6.99
C GLU A 16 28.66 15.54 -7.02
N PHE A 17 28.65 14.77 -8.12
CA PHE A 17 29.34 13.47 -8.20
C PHE A 17 30.24 13.31 -9.43
N GLY A 18 30.33 14.31 -10.31
CA GLY A 18 31.18 14.26 -11.50
C GLY A 18 30.72 13.23 -12.54
N VAL A 19 29.44 12.83 -12.53
CA VAL A 19 28.91 11.85 -13.49
C VAL A 19 28.43 12.56 -14.75
N ASP A 20 29.13 12.32 -15.86
CA ASP A 20 28.80 12.95 -17.15
C ASP A 20 27.59 12.32 -17.86
N GLU A 21 27.37 11.02 -17.68
CA GLU A 21 26.28 10.28 -18.32
C GLU A 21 25.59 9.34 -17.32
N LEU A 22 24.26 9.43 -17.22
CA LEU A 22 23.45 8.54 -16.39
C LEU A 22 22.93 7.36 -17.21
N GLN A 23 23.20 6.15 -16.75
CA GLN A 23 22.64 4.92 -17.29
C GLN A 23 21.33 4.56 -16.55
N PRO A 24 20.48 3.69 -17.10
CA PRO A 24 19.21 3.32 -16.47
C PRO A 24 19.33 2.82 -15.02
N TRP A 25 20.40 2.08 -14.70
CA TRP A 25 20.67 1.59 -13.33
C TRP A 25 21.13 2.69 -12.37
N ASP A 26 21.56 3.85 -12.87
CA ASP A 26 22.01 4.99 -12.06
C ASP A 26 20.84 5.86 -11.61
N ILE A 27 19.72 5.86 -12.36
CA ILE A 27 18.59 6.78 -12.17
C ILE A 27 18.07 6.70 -10.73
N ALA A 28 17.72 5.51 -10.25
CA ALA A 28 17.17 5.34 -8.90
C ALA A 28 18.13 5.83 -7.81
N TYR A 29 19.42 5.54 -7.95
CA TYR A 29 20.43 5.95 -6.97
C TYR A 29 20.59 7.47 -6.90
N TYR A 30 20.77 8.14 -8.04
CA TYR A 30 20.93 9.59 -8.05
C TYR A 30 19.62 10.34 -7.77
N SER A 31 18.46 9.76 -8.10
CA SER A 31 17.16 10.33 -7.73
C SER A 31 17.00 10.37 -6.22
N GLU A 32 17.38 9.31 -5.49
CA GLU A 32 17.35 9.32 -4.02
C GLU A 32 18.34 10.34 -3.45
N LYS A 33 19.55 10.45 -4.01
CA LYS A 33 20.52 11.48 -3.61
C LYS A 33 20.01 12.90 -3.84
N GLN A 34 19.35 13.14 -4.98
CA GLN A 34 18.78 14.45 -5.32
C GLN A 34 17.58 14.77 -4.41
N LYS A 35 16.69 13.80 -4.16
CA LYS A 35 15.57 13.94 -3.23
C LYS A 35 16.08 14.34 -1.84
N GLN A 36 17.11 13.65 -1.33
CA GLN A 36 17.75 13.99 -0.06
C GLN A 36 18.36 15.39 -0.07
N HIS A 37 19.04 15.78 -1.14
CA HIS A 37 19.65 17.11 -1.27
C HIS A 37 18.59 18.24 -1.29
N LEU A 38 17.48 18.05 -2.02
CA LEU A 38 16.46 19.08 -2.19
C LEU A 38 15.51 19.20 -0.98
N TYR A 39 15.16 18.08 -0.36
CA TYR A 39 14.11 18.02 0.67
C TYR A 39 14.64 17.69 2.07
N SER A 40 15.93 17.34 2.21
CA SER A 40 16.54 16.94 3.48
C SER A 40 15.74 15.83 4.19
N ILE A 41 15.25 14.87 3.40
CA ILE A 41 14.49 13.70 3.86
C ILE A 41 14.95 12.45 3.13
N SER A 42 15.02 11.34 3.85
CA SER A 42 15.20 10.00 3.28
C SER A 42 14.18 9.01 3.84
N ASP A 43 13.94 7.94 3.10
CA ASP A 43 13.02 6.89 3.54
C ASP A 43 13.53 6.21 4.85
N GLU A 44 14.85 6.15 5.06
CA GLU A 44 15.44 5.64 6.31
C GLU A 44 15.17 6.54 7.52
N GLN A 45 15.05 7.85 7.35
CA GLN A 45 14.68 8.77 8.43
C GLN A 45 13.21 8.60 8.85
N LEU A 46 12.35 8.24 7.89
CA LEU A 46 10.92 8.02 8.11
C LEU A 46 10.60 6.63 8.66
N ARG A 47 11.37 5.61 8.25
CA ARG A 47 11.12 4.20 8.57
C ARG A 47 10.85 3.92 10.07
N PRO A 48 11.54 4.52 11.06
CA PRO A 48 11.22 4.34 12.48
C PRO A 48 9.79 4.74 12.89
N TYR A 49 9.11 5.57 12.11
CA TYR A 49 7.77 6.07 12.37
C TYR A 49 6.66 5.23 11.73
N PHE A 50 7.00 4.20 10.95
CA PHE A 50 6.02 3.31 10.34
C PHE A 50 6.21 1.85 10.77
N PRO A 51 6.16 1.54 12.08
CA PRO A 51 6.12 0.15 12.51
C PRO A 51 4.81 -0.50 12.04
N GLU A 52 4.87 -1.76 11.61
CA GLU A 52 3.74 -2.48 11.03
C GLU A 52 2.45 -2.35 11.84
N ASN A 53 2.54 -2.60 13.15
CA ASN A 53 1.36 -2.56 14.03
C ASN A 53 0.65 -1.21 13.96
N LYS A 54 1.42 -0.11 13.88
CA LYS A 54 0.88 1.25 13.77
C LYS A 54 0.27 1.49 12.38
N ALA A 55 0.95 1.06 11.31
CA ALA A 55 0.45 1.21 9.95
C ALA A 55 -0.85 0.41 9.72
N VAL A 56 -0.91 -0.85 10.16
CA VAL A 56 -2.08 -1.73 10.02
C VAL A 56 -3.25 -1.24 10.88
N ASN A 57 -3.00 -0.85 12.14
CA ASN A 57 -4.06 -0.28 12.97
C ASN A 57 -4.54 1.08 12.46
N GLY A 58 -3.63 1.89 11.92
CA GLY A 58 -3.98 3.16 11.28
C GLY A 58 -4.86 2.97 10.06
N LEU A 59 -4.56 1.98 9.21
CA LEU A 59 -5.42 1.55 8.11
C LEU A 59 -6.83 1.19 8.62
N PHE A 60 -6.93 0.36 9.66
CA PHE A 60 -8.24 0.00 10.21
C PHE A 60 -9.00 1.20 10.80
N GLU A 61 -8.29 2.17 11.39
CA GLU A 61 -8.91 3.41 11.87
C GLU A 61 -9.41 4.28 10.70
N VAL A 62 -8.66 4.41 9.60
CA VAL A 62 -9.14 5.08 8.37
C VAL A 62 -10.42 4.41 7.88
N VAL A 63 -10.41 3.08 7.77
CA VAL A 63 -11.53 2.27 7.28
C VAL A 63 -12.76 2.43 8.17
N LYS A 64 -12.58 2.45 9.49
CA LYS A 64 -13.65 2.69 10.45
C LYS A 64 -14.27 4.08 10.27
N ARG A 65 -13.46 5.12 10.09
CA ARG A 65 -13.95 6.50 9.95
C ARG A 65 -14.70 6.73 8.65
N ILE A 66 -14.26 6.11 7.56
CA ILE A 66 -14.84 6.32 6.23
C ILE A 66 -16.05 5.42 5.99
N TYR A 67 -15.94 4.14 6.39
CA TYR A 67 -16.90 3.10 6.01
C TYR A 67 -17.71 2.56 7.19
N GLY A 68 -17.42 2.97 8.44
CA GLY A 68 -18.06 2.39 9.62
C GLY A 68 -17.67 0.92 9.86
N ILE A 69 -16.55 0.46 9.29
CA ILE A 69 -16.12 -0.93 9.35
C ILE A 69 -15.03 -1.14 10.41
N THR A 70 -15.22 -2.11 11.29
CA THR A 70 -14.25 -2.50 12.32
C THR A 70 -13.62 -3.85 11.97
N ALA A 71 -12.29 -3.91 11.94
CA ALA A 71 -11.55 -5.16 11.79
C ALA A 71 -11.31 -5.84 13.15
N LYS A 72 -11.53 -7.16 13.22
CA LYS A 72 -11.23 -7.99 14.40
C LYS A 72 -10.37 -9.18 13.97
N GLU A 73 -9.23 -9.34 14.62
CA GLU A 73 -8.34 -10.48 14.36
C GLU A 73 -8.90 -11.77 14.96
N ARG A 74 -8.79 -12.87 14.20
CA ARG A 74 -9.07 -14.23 14.67
C ARG A 74 -7.85 -15.11 14.51
N LYS A 75 -7.68 -16.02 15.47
CA LYS A 75 -6.51 -16.92 15.59
C LYS A 75 -6.86 -18.40 15.47
N ASP A 76 -8.15 -18.71 15.42
CA ASP A 76 -8.72 -20.04 15.31
C ASP A 76 -9.06 -20.38 13.85
N VAL A 77 -8.23 -19.94 12.92
CA VAL A 77 -8.38 -20.13 11.47
C VAL A 77 -7.10 -20.76 10.94
N ASP A 78 -7.24 -21.77 10.08
CA ASP A 78 -6.11 -22.44 9.45
C ASP A 78 -5.36 -21.47 8.52
N VAL A 79 -4.04 -21.45 8.62
CA VAL A 79 -3.15 -20.59 7.81
C VAL A 79 -1.99 -21.39 7.24
N TRP A 80 -1.48 -20.98 6.08
CA TRP A 80 -0.36 -21.66 5.41
C TRP A 80 1.02 -21.26 5.94
N HIS A 81 1.12 -20.18 6.70
CA HIS A 81 2.37 -19.69 7.26
C HIS A 81 2.12 -18.99 8.62
N PRO A 82 3.02 -19.11 9.62
CA PRO A 82 2.82 -18.53 10.95
C PRO A 82 2.71 -17.00 10.97
N ASP A 83 3.25 -16.32 9.95
CA ASP A 83 3.16 -14.85 9.82
C ASP A 83 1.83 -14.38 9.21
N VAL A 84 0.99 -15.30 8.71
CA VAL A 84 -0.31 -14.95 8.12
C VAL A 84 -1.31 -14.69 9.24
N ARG A 85 -1.99 -13.56 9.14
CA ARG A 85 -3.03 -13.15 10.09
C ARG A 85 -4.39 -13.19 9.42
N PHE A 86 -5.44 -13.49 10.16
CA PHE A 86 -6.80 -13.50 9.64
C PHE A 86 -7.67 -12.49 10.38
N PHE A 87 -8.48 -11.76 9.63
CA PHE A 87 -9.35 -10.72 10.17
C PHE A 87 -10.76 -10.83 9.61
N GLU A 88 -11.72 -10.44 10.43
CA GLU A 88 -13.11 -10.26 10.08
C GLU A 88 -13.48 -8.78 10.10
N LEU A 89 -14.29 -8.34 9.14
CA LEU A 89 -14.78 -6.99 9.01
C LEU A 89 -16.25 -6.91 9.43
N TYR A 90 -16.54 -6.08 10.42
CA TYR A 90 -17.87 -5.87 10.99
C TYR A 90 -18.36 -4.45 10.71
N ASP A 91 -19.64 -4.30 10.36
CA ASP A 91 -20.26 -2.98 10.25
C ASP A 91 -20.71 -2.41 11.61
N GLU A 92 -21.32 -1.23 11.58
CA GLU A 92 -21.82 -0.52 12.77
C GLU A 92 -22.92 -1.29 13.53
N ASN A 93 -23.62 -2.21 12.85
CA ASN A 93 -24.61 -3.09 13.46
C ASN A 93 -23.99 -4.40 13.98
N ASN A 94 -22.66 -4.49 13.94
CA ASN A 94 -21.90 -5.69 14.28
C ASN A 94 -22.25 -6.89 13.37
N GLU A 95 -22.66 -6.63 12.12
CA GLU A 95 -22.84 -7.66 11.09
C GLU A 95 -21.50 -7.97 10.41
N LEU A 96 -21.17 -9.25 10.26
CA LEU A 96 -20.02 -9.67 9.46
C LEU A 96 -20.23 -9.30 7.99
N ARG A 97 -19.33 -8.47 7.44
CA ARG A 97 -19.36 -8.04 6.03
C ARG A 97 -18.47 -8.91 5.16
N GLY A 98 -17.28 -9.27 5.64
CA GLY A 98 -16.33 -10.13 4.94
C GLY A 98 -15.12 -10.43 5.81
N SER A 99 -14.15 -11.17 5.27
CA SER A 99 -12.93 -11.54 5.98
C SER A 99 -11.72 -11.52 5.06
N PHE A 100 -10.52 -11.49 5.62
CA PHE A 100 -9.31 -11.57 4.81
C PHE A 100 -8.13 -12.19 5.55
N TYR A 101 -7.26 -12.81 4.77
CA TYR A 101 -5.90 -13.17 5.18
C TYR A 101 -4.95 -12.03 4.84
N LEU A 102 -4.04 -11.72 5.75
CA LEU A 102 -3.01 -10.71 5.60
C LEU A 102 -1.63 -11.38 5.65
N ASP A 103 -0.90 -11.35 4.53
CA ASP A 103 0.41 -11.97 4.37
C ASP A 103 1.46 -10.93 3.92
N LEU A 104 2.09 -10.25 4.88
CA LEU A 104 2.85 -9.03 4.63
C LEU A 104 4.28 -9.24 4.15
N TYR A 105 4.97 -10.27 4.65
CA TYR A 105 6.43 -10.31 4.55
C TYR A 105 6.94 -11.06 3.31
N ALA A 106 8.07 -10.57 2.80
CA ALA A 106 8.86 -11.29 1.81
C ALA A 106 9.45 -12.58 2.41
N ARG A 107 9.38 -13.67 1.66
CA ARG A 107 10.02 -14.95 2.00
C ARG A 107 10.33 -15.75 0.74
N GLU A 108 11.25 -16.70 0.88
CA GLU A 108 11.58 -17.63 -0.20
C GLU A 108 10.33 -18.38 -0.68
N ASN A 109 10.23 -18.63 -1.98
CA ASN A 109 9.10 -19.33 -2.63
C ASN A 109 7.74 -18.62 -2.52
N LYS A 110 7.69 -17.35 -2.09
CA LYS A 110 6.52 -16.47 -2.24
C LYS A 110 6.70 -15.61 -3.49
N ARG A 111 5.64 -15.47 -4.30
CA ARG A 111 5.64 -14.56 -5.46
C ARG A 111 5.96 -13.13 -5.01
N GLY A 112 6.77 -12.40 -5.77
CA GLY A 112 7.12 -11.00 -5.49
C GLY A 112 5.99 -10.02 -5.84
N GLY A 113 6.09 -8.79 -5.33
CA GLY A 113 5.11 -7.72 -5.55
C GLY A 113 4.10 -7.59 -4.40
N ALA A 114 3.01 -6.88 -4.63
CA ALA A 114 1.84 -6.87 -3.77
C ALA A 114 0.61 -7.13 -4.64
N TRP A 115 -0.39 -7.81 -4.08
CA TRP A 115 -1.64 -8.08 -4.75
C TRP A 115 -2.74 -8.48 -3.76
N MET A 116 -3.98 -8.20 -4.17
CA MET A 116 -5.19 -8.79 -3.61
C MET A 116 -5.67 -9.91 -4.52
N ASP A 117 -6.18 -11.00 -3.94
CA ASP A 117 -6.85 -12.07 -4.68
C ASP A 117 -8.12 -12.52 -3.94
N ASP A 118 -9.13 -13.00 -4.66
CA ASP A 118 -10.34 -13.52 -4.02
C ASP A 118 -10.14 -14.97 -3.55
N CYS A 119 -10.43 -15.23 -2.28
CA CYS A 119 -10.50 -16.60 -1.76
C CYS A 119 -11.88 -17.19 -2.02
N VAL A 120 -12.92 -16.43 -1.68
CA VAL A 120 -14.31 -16.79 -1.92
C VAL A 120 -15.13 -15.53 -2.18
N GLY A 121 -15.98 -15.54 -3.20
CA GLY A 121 -16.91 -14.45 -3.48
C GLY A 121 -18.19 -14.49 -2.64
N GLN A 122 -18.83 -13.33 -2.47
CA GLN A 122 -20.16 -13.25 -1.86
C GLN A 122 -21.20 -13.84 -2.81
N MET A 123 -22.03 -14.74 -2.28
CA MET A 123 -23.16 -15.28 -3.05
C MET A 123 -24.30 -15.76 -2.17
N ARG A 124 -25.54 -15.63 -2.65
CA ARG A 124 -26.68 -16.34 -2.07
C ARG A 124 -26.73 -17.75 -2.63
N LYS A 125 -26.63 -18.73 -1.73
CA LYS A 125 -26.69 -20.15 -2.08
C LYS A 125 -28.13 -20.56 -2.41
N ALA A 126 -28.27 -21.73 -3.03
CA ALA A 126 -29.57 -22.28 -3.42
C ALA A 126 -30.50 -22.53 -2.22
N ASP A 127 -29.94 -22.78 -1.02
CA ASP A 127 -30.69 -22.93 0.23
C ASP A 127 -31.11 -21.60 0.88
N GLY A 128 -30.79 -20.47 0.23
CA GLY A 128 -31.08 -19.12 0.71
C GLY A 128 -30.05 -18.57 1.69
N SER A 129 -29.04 -19.34 2.11
CA SER A 129 -27.98 -18.83 2.98
C SER A 129 -27.02 -17.89 2.24
N LEU A 130 -26.50 -16.87 2.94
CA LEU A 130 -25.55 -15.92 2.37
C LEU A 130 -24.12 -16.35 2.70
N GLN A 131 -23.33 -16.61 1.67
CA GLN A 131 -21.89 -16.78 1.79
C GLN A 131 -21.21 -15.41 1.83
N LYS A 132 -20.42 -15.16 2.87
CA LYS A 132 -19.64 -13.91 2.99
C LYS A 132 -18.32 -14.02 2.22
N PRO A 133 -17.83 -12.91 1.65
CA PRO A 133 -16.61 -12.91 0.85
C PRO A 133 -15.36 -13.03 1.74
N VAL A 134 -14.33 -13.69 1.20
CA VAL A 134 -13.00 -13.77 1.82
C VAL A 134 -11.94 -13.34 0.80
N ALA A 135 -10.99 -12.51 1.20
CA ALA A 135 -9.88 -12.05 0.38
C ALA A 135 -8.52 -12.56 0.88
N TYR A 136 -7.55 -12.63 -0.03
CA TYR A 136 -6.13 -12.69 0.27
C TYR A 136 -5.53 -11.32 0.02
N LEU A 137 -4.82 -10.76 1.00
CA LEU A 137 -4.01 -9.56 0.82
C LEU A 137 -2.55 -9.94 1.04
N THR A 138 -1.77 -9.85 -0.03
CA THR A 138 -0.37 -10.27 -0.04
C THR A 138 0.54 -9.08 -0.35
N CYS A 139 1.57 -8.90 0.46
CA CYS A 139 2.64 -7.93 0.25
C CYS A 139 4.00 -8.63 0.35
N ASN A 140 5.09 -7.90 0.09
CA ASN A 140 6.45 -8.43 0.21
C ASN A 140 7.36 -7.44 0.96
N PHE A 141 6.92 -7.04 2.15
CA PHE A 141 7.62 -6.08 3.00
C PHE A 141 8.77 -6.72 3.79
N ASN A 142 9.64 -5.87 4.31
CA ASN A 142 10.71 -6.30 5.20
C ASN A 142 10.16 -6.94 6.47
N ARG A 143 10.63 -8.16 6.76
CA ARG A 143 10.28 -8.89 7.99
C ARG A 143 10.91 -8.25 9.23
N PRO A 144 10.38 -8.54 10.44
CA PRO A 144 11.04 -8.20 11.69
C PRO A 144 12.48 -8.74 11.74
N VAL A 145 13.43 -7.94 12.22
CA VAL A 145 14.86 -8.30 12.31
C VAL A 145 15.39 -8.02 13.72
N ASN A 146 16.16 -8.95 14.28
CA ASN A 146 16.86 -8.79 15.57
C ASN A 146 15.93 -8.38 16.74
N GLY A 147 14.70 -8.92 16.78
CA GLY A 147 13.72 -8.62 17.83
C GLY A 147 13.07 -7.23 17.71
N LYS A 148 13.39 -6.45 16.67
CA LYS A 148 12.67 -5.22 16.33
C LYS A 148 11.44 -5.52 15.49
N PRO A 149 10.35 -4.74 15.63
CA PRO A 149 9.18 -4.89 14.77
C PRO A 149 9.56 -4.65 13.30
N ALA A 150 8.73 -5.14 12.37
CA ALA A 150 8.84 -4.74 10.99
C ALA A 150 8.60 -3.22 10.88
N LEU A 151 9.52 -2.53 10.20
CA LEU A 151 9.46 -1.09 9.97
C LEU A 151 9.32 -0.86 8.47
N PHE A 152 8.25 -0.22 8.09
CA PHE A 152 7.90 0.01 6.69
C PHE A 152 8.50 1.30 6.16
N THR A 153 8.85 1.33 4.88
CA THR A 153 8.97 2.59 4.15
C THR A 153 7.58 3.19 3.96
N HIS A 154 7.51 4.49 3.63
CA HIS A 154 6.24 5.11 3.31
C HIS A 154 5.57 4.48 2.07
N ASP A 155 6.36 4.05 1.09
CA ASP A 155 5.89 3.33 -0.10
C ASP A 155 5.28 1.96 0.23
N GLU A 156 5.85 1.22 1.19
CA GLU A 156 5.26 -0.02 1.70
C GLU A 156 3.90 0.26 2.41
N VAL A 157 3.76 1.40 3.09
CA VAL A 157 2.47 1.82 3.68
C VAL A 157 1.44 2.17 2.60
N ILE A 158 1.84 2.89 1.54
CA ILE A 158 0.97 3.18 0.39
C ILE A 158 0.50 1.87 -0.25
N THR A 159 1.43 0.94 -0.49
CA THR A 159 1.15 -0.38 -1.05
C THR A 159 0.15 -1.15 -0.19
N LEU A 160 0.30 -1.14 1.14
CA LEU A 160 -0.66 -1.77 2.05
C LEU A 160 -2.08 -1.18 1.88
N PHE A 161 -2.19 0.15 1.79
CA PHE A 161 -3.47 0.82 1.58
C PHE A 161 -4.08 0.53 0.21
N HIS A 162 -3.25 0.46 -0.83
CA HIS A 162 -3.64 0.08 -2.18
C HIS A 162 -4.29 -1.31 -2.20
N GLU A 163 -3.59 -2.33 -1.70
CA GLU A 163 -4.14 -3.69 -1.66
C GLU A 163 -5.39 -3.80 -0.79
N PHE A 164 -5.45 -3.03 0.29
CA PHE A 164 -6.64 -2.98 1.13
C PHE A 164 -7.84 -2.34 0.44
N GLY A 165 -7.62 -1.37 -0.47
CA GLY A 165 -8.69 -0.82 -1.30
C GLY A 165 -9.31 -1.85 -2.23
N HIS A 166 -8.50 -2.71 -2.87
CA HIS A 166 -9.02 -3.89 -3.57
C HIS A 166 -9.79 -4.81 -2.62
N GLY A 167 -9.21 -5.11 -1.46
CA GLY A 167 -9.83 -5.95 -0.43
C GLY A 167 -11.21 -5.43 -0.01
N LEU A 168 -11.35 -4.12 0.22
CA LEU A 168 -12.62 -3.46 0.54
C LEU A 168 -13.63 -3.59 -0.60
N HIS A 169 -13.21 -3.40 -1.85
CA HIS A 169 -14.08 -3.54 -3.01
C HIS A 169 -14.71 -4.94 -3.08
N HIS A 170 -13.91 -5.97 -2.80
CA HIS A 170 -14.40 -7.35 -2.70
C HIS A 170 -15.27 -7.59 -1.48
N MET A 171 -14.77 -7.24 -0.28
CA MET A 171 -15.36 -7.63 0.99
C MET A 171 -16.63 -6.86 1.37
N LEU A 172 -16.78 -5.63 0.89
CA LEU A 172 -17.93 -4.78 1.24
C LEU A 172 -19.06 -4.82 0.20
N THR A 173 -18.93 -5.65 -0.83
CA THR A 173 -19.97 -5.81 -1.84
C THR A 173 -21.32 -6.18 -1.22
N ARG A 174 -22.40 -5.71 -1.83
CA ARG A 174 -23.78 -6.10 -1.50
C ARG A 174 -24.40 -7.01 -2.55
N ILE A 175 -23.64 -7.33 -3.59
CA ILE A 175 -24.11 -8.18 -4.67
C ILE A 175 -23.97 -9.64 -4.26
N GLU A 176 -25.05 -10.40 -4.43
CA GLU A 176 -25.18 -11.79 -3.99
C GLU A 176 -25.14 -12.79 -5.16
N THR A 177 -24.86 -12.29 -6.36
CA THR A 177 -24.70 -13.11 -7.56
C THR A 177 -23.21 -13.27 -7.86
N ALA A 178 -22.70 -14.50 -7.73
CA ALA A 178 -21.27 -14.78 -7.80
C ALA A 178 -20.54 -14.15 -9.01
N GLY A 179 -21.13 -14.24 -10.21
CA GLY A 179 -20.50 -13.74 -11.45
C GLY A 179 -20.32 -12.23 -11.53
N VAL A 180 -20.90 -11.45 -10.61
CA VAL A 180 -20.83 -9.98 -10.58
C VAL A 180 -20.65 -9.44 -9.15
N SER A 181 -20.14 -10.29 -8.24
CA SER A 181 -19.93 -9.92 -6.83
C SER A 181 -18.49 -9.51 -6.56
N GLY A 182 -18.31 -8.59 -5.62
CA GLY A 182 -16.99 -8.03 -5.29
C GLY A 182 -16.38 -7.35 -6.51
N ILE A 183 -15.19 -7.82 -6.90
CA ILE A 183 -14.46 -7.35 -8.09
C ILE A 183 -14.87 -8.08 -9.38
N SER A 184 -15.69 -9.14 -9.30
CA SER A 184 -16.12 -9.89 -10.48
C SER A 184 -17.00 -9.04 -11.39
N GLY A 185 -16.73 -9.07 -12.69
CA GLY A 185 -17.51 -8.33 -13.69
C GLY A 185 -17.26 -6.82 -13.72
N VAL A 186 -16.34 -6.31 -12.91
CA VAL A 186 -15.86 -4.93 -12.99
C VAL A 186 -14.91 -4.80 -14.19
N PRO A 187 -15.07 -3.80 -15.07
CA PRO A 187 -14.12 -3.52 -16.13
C PRO A 187 -12.70 -3.34 -15.60
N TRP A 188 -11.72 -3.90 -16.31
CA TRP A 188 -10.33 -3.94 -15.85
C TRP A 188 -9.70 -2.55 -15.68
N ASP A 189 -10.17 -1.56 -16.44
CA ASP A 189 -9.78 -0.16 -16.34
C ASP A 189 -10.38 0.58 -15.14
N ALA A 190 -11.35 -0.01 -14.44
CA ALA A 190 -12.00 0.55 -13.26
C ALA A 190 -11.61 -0.17 -11.95
N VAL A 191 -11.01 -1.37 -12.02
CA VAL A 191 -10.73 -2.19 -10.84
C VAL A 191 -9.71 -1.55 -9.89
N GLU A 192 -8.84 -0.68 -10.42
CA GLU A 192 -7.82 0.09 -9.68
C GLU A 192 -8.38 1.33 -8.96
N LEU A 193 -9.63 1.72 -9.22
CA LEU A 193 -10.19 2.93 -8.61
C LEU A 193 -10.19 2.84 -7.07
N PRO A 194 -10.67 1.75 -6.43
CA PRO A 194 -10.72 1.71 -4.96
C PRO A 194 -9.36 1.54 -4.30
N SER A 195 -8.41 0.85 -4.96
CA SER A 195 -7.03 0.71 -4.47
C SER A 195 -6.31 2.05 -4.47
N GLN A 196 -6.27 2.73 -5.61
CA GLN A 196 -5.66 4.06 -5.74
C GLN A 196 -6.36 5.13 -4.89
N PHE A 197 -7.68 5.02 -4.71
CA PHE A 197 -8.41 5.90 -3.81
C PHE A 197 -7.87 5.82 -2.38
N MET A 198 -7.61 4.62 -1.86
CA MET A 198 -7.14 4.42 -0.50
C MET A 198 -5.73 4.97 -0.26
N GLU A 199 -4.87 5.00 -1.28
CA GLU A 199 -3.51 5.56 -1.18
C GLU A 199 -3.49 7.03 -0.74
N ASN A 200 -4.53 7.80 -1.04
CA ASN A 200 -4.58 9.23 -0.70
C ASN A 200 -4.48 9.47 0.81
N TRP A 201 -5.02 8.57 1.63
CA TRP A 201 -4.96 8.68 3.10
C TRP A 201 -3.55 8.55 3.66
N CYS A 202 -2.61 8.00 2.89
CA CYS A 202 -1.19 7.98 3.26
C CYS A 202 -0.51 9.35 3.10
N TRP A 203 -1.23 10.36 2.59
CA TRP A 203 -0.74 11.73 2.40
C TRP A 203 -1.52 12.77 3.20
N GLU A 204 -2.63 12.40 3.83
CA GLU A 204 -3.44 13.31 4.65
C GLU A 204 -2.85 13.44 6.07
N PRO A 205 -2.47 14.65 6.54
CA PRO A 205 -1.86 14.85 7.86
C PRO A 205 -2.67 14.25 9.02
N GLU A 206 -3.99 14.39 8.98
CA GLU A 206 -4.90 13.87 10.01
C GLU A 206 -4.87 12.34 10.07
N ALA A 207 -4.74 11.67 8.93
CA ALA A 207 -4.62 10.22 8.84
C ALA A 207 -3.22 9.76 9.27
N LEU A 208 -2.18 10.43 8.77
CA LEU A 208 -0.79 10.14 9.12
C LEU A 208 -0.52 10.24 10.63
N ALA A 209 -1.22 11.13 11.34
CA ALA A 209 -1.12 11.26 12.79
C ALA A 209 -1.44 9.97 13.56
N PHE A 210 -2.26 9.08 13.01
CA PHE A 210 -2.58 7.78 13.62
C PHE A 210 -2.04 6.57 12.84
N ILE A 211 -1.63 6.73 11.58
CA ILE A 211 -0.91 5.72 10.79
C ILE A 211 0.57 5.62 11.19
N SER A 212 1.14 6.70 11.72
CA SER A 212 2.57 6.79 12.09
C SER A 212 2.79 7.01 13.58
N GLY A 213 4.00 6.67 14.05
CA GLY A 213 4.48 6.86 15.41
C GLY A 213 5.79 6.10 15.63
N HIS A 214 6.74 6.71 16.34
CA HIS A 214 8.08 6.16 16.51
C HIS A 214 8.05 4.81 17.24
N TYR A 215 8.71 3.79 16.70
CA TYR A 215 8.59 2.41 17.18
C TYR A 215 9.07 2.19 18.63
N GLU A 216 10.01 3.00 19.12
CA GLU A 216 10.55 2.87 20.50
C GLU A 216 9.82 3.76 21.50
N THR A 217 9.43 4.96 21.09
CA THR A 217 8.97 6.02 22.01
C THR A 217 7.47 6.27 21.91
N GLY A 218 6.84 5.85 20.81
CA GLY A 218 5.44 6.16 20.50
C GLY A 218 5.19 7.60 20.09
N GLU A 219 6.22 8.46 20.07
CA GLU A 219 6.10 9.86 19.68
C GLU A 219 5.58 10.01 18.24
N PRO A 220 4.71 11.00 17.96
CA PRO A 220 4.18 11.21 16.63
C PRO A 220 5.29 11.59 15.64
N LEU A 221 5.01 11.41 14.34
CA LEU A 221 5.89 11.91 13.28
C LEU A 221 6.09 13.43 13.45
N PRO A 222 7.34 13.92 13.63
CA PRO A 222 7.60 15.34 13.81
C PRO A 222 7.05 16.15 12.64
N LYS A 223 6.42 17.28 12.95
CA LYS A 223 5.84 18.18 11.93
C LYS A 223 6.84 18.54 10.83
N GLU A 224 8.10 18.79 11.19
CA GLU A 224 9.15 19.10 10.22
C GLU A 224 9.39 17.96 9.22
N LEU A 225 9.42 16.69 9.69
CA LEU A 225 9.58 15.53 8.81
C LEU A 225 8.33 15.31 7.95
N LEU A 226 7.15 15.51 8.52
CA LEU A 226 5.89 15.46 7.77
C LEU A 226 5.87 16.52 6.65
N ASP A 227 6.18 17.78 6.98
CA ASP A 227 6.19 18.88 6.00
C ASP A 227 7.18 18.58 4.85
N LYS A 228 8.36 18.03 5.16
CA LYS A 228 9.35 17.59 4.17
C LYS A 228 8.85 16.43 3.31
N MET A 229 8.17 15.44 3.91
CA MET A 229 7.59 14.30 3.19
C MET A 229 6.52 14.77 2.20
N LEU A 230 5.63 15.66 2.64
CA LEU A 230 4.58 16.24 1.81
C LEU A 230 5.16 17.11 0.68
N ALA A 231 6.21 17.88 0.95
CA ALA A 231 6.91 18.66 -0.07
C ALA A 231 7.56 17.78 -1.15
N ALA A 232 8.00 16.56 -0.77
CA ALA A 232 8.62 15.60 -1.68
C ALA A 232 7.59 14.73 -2.45
N LYS A 233 6.29 14.79 -2.14
CA LYS A 233 5.24 13.92 -2.73
C LYS A 233 5.28 13.85 -4.25
N ASN A 234 5.50 14.99 -4.91
CA ASN A 234 5.47 15.10 -6.38
C ASN A 234 6.88 15.12 -7.00
N TYR A 235 7.91 14.79 -6.24
CA TYR A 235 9.27 14.71 -6.77
C TYR A 235 9.35 13.67 -7.88
N GLN A 236 9.81 14.09 -9.07
CA GLN A 236 9.92 13.26 -10.28
C GLN A 236 8.62 12.54 -10.71
N ALA A 237 7.45 13.12 -10.39
CA ALA A 237 6.16 12.54 -10.76
C ALA A 237 6.00 12.36 -12.28
N ALA A 238 6.57 13.23 -13.11
CA ALA A 238 6.45 13.08 -14.56
C ALA A 238 7.34 11.95 -15.10
N LEU A 239 8.54 11.75 -14.56
CA LEU A 239 9.36 10.57 -14.88
C LEU A 239 8.66 9.27 -14.48
N PHE A 240 8.03 9.25 -13.31
CA PHE A 240 7.22 8.12 -12.88
C PHE A 240 6.07 7.83 -13.88
N ILE A 241 5.29 8.85 -14.25
CA ILE A 241 4.18 8.71 -15.21
C ILE A 241 4.69 8.25 -16.58
N LEU A 242 5.81 8.79 -17.08
CA LEU A 242 6.39 8.38 -18.36
C LEU A 242 6.72 6.88 -18.37
N ARG A 243 7.25 6.35 -17.27
CA ARG A 243 7.50 4.91 -17.13
C ARG A 243 6.21 4.08 -17.20
N GLN A 244 5.12 4.54 -16.56
CA GLN A 244 3.82 3.86 -16.63
C GLN A 244 3.22 3.91 -18.04
N LEU A 245 3.34 5.06 -18.73
CA LEU A 245 2.92 5.21 -20.12
C LEU A 245 3.74 4.32 -21.04
N GLU A 246 5.04 4.16 -20.80
CA GLU A 246 5.89 3.26 -21.56
C GLU A 246 5.42 1.81 -21.44
N PHE A 247 5.04 1.34 -20.25
CA PHE A 247 4.46 0.01 -20.07
C PHE A 247 3.12 -0.15 -20.81
N GLY A 248 2.20 0.81 -20.68
CA GLY A 248 0.91 0.73 -21.37
C GLY A 248 1.05 0.80 -22.90
N LEU A 249 1.96 1.63 -23.41
CA LEU A 249 2.25 1.72 -24.85
C LEU A 249 2.94 0.47 -25.37
N PHE A 250 3.82 -0.14 -24.58
CA PHE A 250 4.46 -1.40 -24.92
C PHE A 250 3.42 -2.53 -25.01
N ASP A 251 2.53 -2.63 -24.02
CA ASP A 251 1.42 -3.61 -24.00
C ASP A 251 0.48 -3.44 -25.21
N PHE A 252 0.03 -2.21 -25.51
CA PHE A 252 -0.84 -1.96 -26.67
C PHE A 252 -0.21 -2.24 -28.04
N ARG A 253 1.12 -2.31 -28.13
CA ARG A 253 1.82 -2.49 -29.41
C ARG A 253 2.14 -3.95 -29.72
N LEU A 254 2.13 -4.85 -28.74
CA LEU A 254 2.40 -6.28 -28.92
C LEU A 254 1.10 -7.06 -29.07
#